data_AF-A0A536SJK1-F1
#
_entry.id   AF-A0A536SJK1-F1
#
_cell.length_a   1.000
_cell.length_b   1.000
_cell.length_c   1.000
_cell.angle_alpha   90.00
_cell.angle_beta   90.00
_cell.angle_gamma   90.00
#
_symmetry.space_group_name_H-M   'P 1'
#
loop_
_entity.id
_entity.type
_entity.pdbx_description
1 polymer ?
#
loop_
_entity_poly.entity_id
_entity_poly.type
_entity_poly.pdbx_seq_one_letter_code
_entity_poly.pdbx_strand_id
1 'polypeptide(L)'
;MTTADGSMPDYTNRTFICSVLFLDIVEYSARSVAEQIRLKERFNAVLMEAITGVATDDRIILDTGDGAAVSFLGDPEDALFAGMSLRDSVSGGQELTGGGPRLQIRVGVNLGPVRLVKDINGQPNIIGDGINVAQRVMSFAEPGQILVSRSYYDVMARLSEDYSKLFHYEGAKTDKHVREHEVYAIGAAPSSLRRTLPPPAPKPAMRLPSFRIPKLPGLNLRGWAAALRVNSKLLVAAPLAFTLVVGTGVVARGYRNSDGEGKAAAAPKAEPRSTAVQTAKAEVAAAPKAKEPETVVATAPASS
;
A
#
# COMPACT_ATOMS: atom_id res chain seq x y z
N MET A 1 -29.15 1.40 -2.69
CA MET A 1 -30.16 1.25 -1.62
C MET A 1 -30.00 2.41 -0.66
N THR A 2 -30.88 3.40 -0.74
CA THR A 2 -30.93 4.55 0.18
C THR A 2 -31.86 4.18 1.33
N THR A 3 -31.47 4.44 2.58
CA THR A 3 -32.36 4.29 3.74
C THR A 3 -33.49 5.33 3.66
N ALA A 4 -34.65 5.00 4.21
CA ALA A 4 -35.88 5.79 4.11
C ALA A 4 -35.78 7.21 4.75
N ASP A 5 -34.70 7.53 5.44
CA ASP A 5 -34.44 8.81 6.11
C ASP A 5 -33.58 9.79 5.28
N GLY A 6 -33.13 9.39 4.08
CA GLY A 6 -32.25 10.23 3.25
C GLY A 6 -30.85 10.43 3.85
N SER A 7 -30.49 9.67 4.90
CA SER A 7 -29.12 9.63 5.38
C SER A 7 -28.27 8.81 4.41
N MET A 8 -27.08 9.31 4.12
CA MET A 8 -26.04 8.52 3.47
C MET A 8 -25.78 7.29 4.34
N PRO A 9 -25.66 6.07 3.76
CA PRO A 9 -25.21 4.93 4.53
C PRO A 9 -23.89 5.32 5.21
N ASP A 10 -23.79 5.09 6.52
CA ASP A 10 -22.54 5.31 7.23
C ASP A 10 -21.50 4.30 6.70
N TYR A 11 -20.66 4.77 5.78
CA TYR A 11 -19.53 4.02 5.25
C TYR A 11 -18.32 4.10 6.17
N THR A 12 -18.38 4.95 7.21
CA THR A 12 -17.37 5.01 8.26
C THR A 12 -17.34 3.63 8.93
N ASN A 13 -16.19 2.96 8.87
CA ASN A 13 -15.95 1.58 9.32
C ASN A 13 -16.31 0.42 8.38
N ARG A 14 -16.76 0.67 7.13
CA ARG A 14 -16.88 -0.41 6.14
C ARG A 14 -15.52 -0.74 5.53
N THR A 15 -15.28 -2.04 5.32
CA THR A 15 -14.12 -2.54 4.58
C THR A 15 -14.47 -2.61 3.11
N PHE A 16 -13.63 -2.00 2.27
CA PHE A 16 -13.68 -2.06 0.81
C PHE A 16 -12.46 -2.85 0.32
N ILE A 17 -12.59 -3.48 -0.84
CA ILE A 17 -11.41 -3.95 -1.59
C ILE A 17 -11.14 -2.89 -2.65
N CYS A 18 -9.99 -2.23 -2.56
CA CYS A 18 -9.64 -1.13 -3.45
C CYS A 18 -8.29 -1.36 -4.10
N SER A 19 -8.12 -0.79 -5.29
CA SER A 19 -6.80 -0.67 -5.91
C SER A 19 -6.12 0.54 -5.30
N VAL A 20 -4.99 0.33 -4.64
CA VAL A 20 -4.20 1.38 -4.00
C VAL A 20 -2.90 1.51 -4.75
N LEU A 21 -2.68 2.68 -5.33
CA LEU A 21 -1.45 3.10 -5.98
C LEU A 21 -0.65 3.96 -5.00
N PHE A 22 0.58 3.57 -4.71
CA PHE A 22 1.49 4.27 -3.82
C PHE A 22 2.69 4.77 -4.62
N LEU A 23 3.05 6.03 -4.41
CA LEU A 23 4.07 6.77 -5.14
C LEU A 23 5.05 7.42 -4.17
N ASP A 24 6.31 7.48 -4.57
CA ASP A 24 7.33 8.25 -3.88
C ASP A 24 8.31 8.88 -4.87
N ILE A 25 8.80 10.08 -4.55
CA ILE A 25 9.82 10.79 -5.31
C ILE A 25 11.21 10.31 -4.86
N VAL A 26 11.99 9.82 -5.82
CA VAL A 26 13.33 9.27 -5.56
C VAL A 26 14.25 10.37 -5.00
N GLU A 27 14.93 10.06 -3.90
CA GLU A 27 15.90 10.94 -3.21
C GLU A 27 15.34 12.32 -2.78
N TYR A 28 14.03 12.47 -2.62
CA TYR A 28 13.39 13.74 -2.28
C TYR A 28 14.05 14.46 -1.08
N SER A 29 14.22 13.72 0.02
CA SER A 29 14.78 14.24 1.28
C SER A 29 16.26 14.64 1.18
N ALA A 30 16.99 14.20 0.16
CA ALA A 30 18.39 14.58 -0.06
C ALA A 30 18.55 15.91 -0.80
N ARG A 31 17.44 16.48 -1.31
CA ARG A 31 17.44 17.72 -2.11
C ARG A 31 17.30 18.96 -1.23
N SER A 32 17.74 20.10 -1.74
CA SER A 32 17.51 21.39 -1.07
C SER A 32 16.01 21.70 -0.97
N VAL A 33 15.58 22.51 0.00
CA VAL A 33 14.16 22.90 0.17
C VAL A 33 13.61 23.53 -1.11
N ALA A 34 14.40 24.35 -1.81
CA ALA A 34 13.99 24.96 -3.07
C ALA A 34 13.77 23.92 -4.18
N GLU A 35 14.58 22.87 -4.24
CA GLU A 35 14.38 21.75 -5.17
C GLU A 35 13.21 20.86 -4.77
N GLN A 36 13.01 20.61 -3.48
CA GLN A 36 11.87 19.85 -2.95
C GLN A 36 10.55 20.51 -3.36
N ILE A 37 10.43 21.84 -3.24
CA ILE A 37 9.25 22.60 -3.70
C ILE A 37 9.00 22.35 -5.19
N ARG A 38 10.02 22.52 -6.04
CA ARG A 38 9.88 22.32 -7.50
C ARG A 38 9.53 20.87 -7.87
N LEU A 39 10.13 19.90 -7.17
CA LEU A 39 9.81 18.48 -7.37
C LEU A 39 8.36 18.18 -6.97
N LYS A 40 7.91 18.71 -5.83
CA LYS A 40 6.55 18.50 -5.36
C LYS A 40 5.50 19.15 -6.25
N GLU A 41 5.75 20.37 -6.73
CA GLU A 41 4.87 21.05 -7.70
C GLU A 41 4.73 20.23 -8.99
N ARG A 42 5.86 19.75 -9.54
CA ARG A 42 5.86 18.89 -10.74
C ARG A 42 5.17 17.56 -10.49
N PHE A 43 5.43 16.93 -9.34
CA PHE A 43 4.80 15.67 -8.93
C PHE A 43 3.29 15.82 -8.84
N ASN A 44 2.80 16.87 -8.17
CA ASN A 44 1.37 17.14 -8.04
C ASN A 44 0.72 17.37 -9.41
N ALA A 45 1.34 18.15 -10.30
CA ALA A 45 0.81 18.39 -11.64
C ALA A 45 0.66 17.09 -12.45
N VAL A 46 1.71 16.26 -12.47
CA VAL A 46 1.72 14.99 -13.19
C VAL A 46 0.74 13.99 -12.58
N LEU A 47 0.64 13.94 -11.25
CA LEU A 47 -0.34 13.09 -10.56
C LEU A 47 -1.76 13.49 -10.90
N MET A 48 -2.10 14.78 -10.80
CA MET A 48 -3.46 15.26 -11.07
C MET A 48 -3.88 15.03 -12.53
N GLU A 49 -2.95 15.19 -13.47
CA GLU A 49 -3.20 14.86 -14.88
C GLU A 49 -3.45 13.35 -15.06
N ALA A 50 -2.60 12.50 -14.47
CA ALA A 50 -2.71 11.05 -14.61
C ALA A 50 -4.03 10.47 -14.08
N ILE A 51 -4.65 11.13 -13.10
CA ILE A 51 -5.92 10.71 -12.53
C ILE A 51 -7.12 11.49 -13.06
N THR A 52 -6.95 12.48 -13.95
CA THR A 52 -8.02 13.41 -14.36
C THR A 52 -9.33 12.72 -14.81
N GLY A 53 -9.24 11.54 -15.43
CA GLY A 53 -10.38 10.75 -15.88
C GLY A 53 -11.15 9.97 -14.80
N VAL A 54 -10.65 9.97 -13.55
CA VAL A 54 -11.28 9.30 -12.41
C VAL A 54 -12.10 10.32 -11.63
N ALA A 55 -13.37 10.03 -11.37
CA ALA A 55 -14.24 10.92 -10.60
C ALA A 55 -13.68 11.15 -9.19
N THR A 56 -13.89 12.35 -8.64
CA THR A 56 -13.42 12.70 -7.29
C THR A 56 -14.00 11.81 -6.21
N ASP A 57 -15.23 11.32 -6.40
CA ASP A 57 -15.92 10.46 -5.44
C ASP A 57 -15.46 8.99 -5.55
N ASP A 58 -14.78 8.63 -6.64
CA ASP A 58 -14.26 7.28 -6.91
C ASP A 58 -12.79 7.13 -6.53
N ARG A 59 -12.20 8.16 -5.88
CA ARG A 59 -10.81 8.13 -5.43
C ARG A 59 -10.60 8.86 -4.10
N ILE A 60 -9.60 8.41 -3.36
CA ILE A 60 -9.07 9.13 -2.19
C ILE A 60 -7.59 9.32 -2.39
N ILE A 61 -7.13 10.57 -2.26
CA ILE A 61 -5.74 10.97 -2.42
C ILE A 61 -5.19 11.33 -1.04
N LEU A 62 -4.06 10.72 -0.69
CA LEU A 62 -3.35 10.94 0.56
C LEU A 62 -1.97 11.48 0.21
N ASP A 63 -1.67 12.69 0.66
CA ASP A 63 -0.32 13.24 0.53
C ASP A 63 0.58 12.65 1.62
N THR A 64 1.75 12.14 1.23
CA THR A 64 2.75 11.57 2.16
C THR A 64 3.94 12.51 2.41
N GLY A 65 3.92 13.71 1.82
CA GLY A 65 5.03 14.66 1.80
C GLY A 65 5.88 14.51 0.54
N ASP A 66 6.68 13.45 0.48
CA ASP A 66 7.56 13.11 -0.65
C ASP A 66 6.87 12.30 -1.76
N GLY A 67 5.60 11.97 -1.59
CA GLY A 67 4.85 11.15 -2.53
C GLY A 67 3.34 11.31 -2.34
N ALA A 68 2.62 10.26 -2.70
CA ALA A 68 1.18 10.16 -2.48
C ALA A 68 0.71 8.70 -2.50
N ALA A 69 -0.45 8.45 -1.88
CA ALA A 69 -1.25 7.26 -2.14
C ALA A 69 -2.58 7.66 -2.79
N VAL A 70 -3.01 6.90 -3.79
CA VAL A 70 -4.32 7.05 -4.42
C VAL A 70 -5.06 5.73 -4.29
N SER A 71 -6.19 5.75 -3.59
CA SER A 71 -7.10 4.61 -3.49
C SER A 71 -8.21 4.79 -4.50
N PHE A 72 -8.30 3.90 -5.48
CA PHE A 72 -9.39 3.83 -6.45
C PHE A 72 -10.49 2.93 -5.87
N LEU A 73 -11.69 3.49 -5.69
CA LEU A 73 -12.84 2.83 -5.06
C LEU A 73 -13.67 2.02 -6.06
N GLY A 74 -13.43 2.19 -7.36
CA GLY A 74 -14.10 1.49 -8.44
C GLY A 74 -13.15 0.57 -9.21
N ASP A 75 -12.93 0.88 -10.48
CA ASP A 75 -12.31 -0.03 -11.44
C ASP A 75 -10.79 -0.20 -11.19
N PRO A 76 -10.26 -1.44 -11.16
CA PRO A 76 -8.84 -1.66 -11.00
C PRO A 76 -8.00 -1.13 -12.18
N GLU A 77 -8.59 -1.01 -13.37
CA GLU A 77 -7.98 -0.40 -14.56
C GLU A 77 -7.55 1.05 -14.32
N ASP A 78 -8.25 1.80 -13.46
CA ASP A 78 -7.91 3.20 -13.18
C ASP A 78 -6.51 3.31 -12.55
N ALA A 79 -6.13 2.36 -11.70
CA ALA A 79 -4.78 2.29 -11.14
C ALA A 79 -3.73 1.93 -12.20
N LEU A 80 -4.06 1.05 -13.14
CA LEU A 80 -3.17 0.67 -14.24
C LEU A 80 -2.89 1.87 -15.14
N PHE A 81 -3.94 2.57 -15.57
CA PHE A 81 -3.81 3.73 -16.47
C PHE A 81 -3.14 4.91 -15.80
N ALA A 82 -3.50 5.21 -14.54
CA ALA A 82 -2.82 6.24 -13.78
C ALA A 82 -1.33 5.92 -13.62
N GLY A 83 -0.98 4.69 -13.24
CA GLY A 83 0.42 4.25 -13.10
C GLY A 83 1.22 4.39 -14.39
N MET A 84 0.68 3.91 -15.51
CA MET A 84 1.36 4.05 -16.81
C MET A 84 1.48 5.51 -17.27
N SER A 85 0.42 6.31 -17.10
CA SER A 85 0.43 7.74 -17.43
C SER A 85 1.48 8.50 -16.63
N LEU A 86 1.58 8.23 -15.31
CA LEU A 86 2.62 8.77 -14.43
C LEU A 86 4.02 8.43 -14.93
N ARG A 87 4.30 7.14 -15.14
CA ARG A 87 5.61 6.67 -15.63
C ARG A 87 5.97 7.31 -16.96
N ASP A 88 5.05 7.35 -17.91
CA ASP A 88 5.30 7.88 -19.25
C ASP A 88 5.54 9.40 -19.21
N SER A 89 4.80 10.13 -18.37
CA SER A 89 4.94 11.58 -18.18
C SER A 89 6.28 11.97 -17.56
N VAL A 90 6.83 11.14 -16.66
CA VAL A 90 8.15 11.42 -16.05
C VAL A 90 9.32 10.87 -16.87
N SER A 91 9.08 9.84 -17.70
CA SER A 91 10.10 9.23 -18.56
C SER A 91 10.34 10.02 -19.85
N GLY A 92 9.32 10.75 -20.33
CA GLY A 92 9.29 11.45 -21.62
C GLY A 92 10.25 12.63 -21.82
N GLY A 93 11.28 12.78 -20.99
CA GLY A 93 12.41 13.65 -21.32
C GLY A 93 12.05 15.13 -21.50
N GLN A 94 11.02 15.65 -20.83
CA GLN A 94 10.98 17.08 -20.55
C GLN A 94 12.07 17.37 -19.52
N GLU A 95 13.30 17.52 -20.01
CA GLU A 95 14.05 18.73 -19.70
C GLU A 95 13.12 19.88 -20.08
N LEU A 96 12.27 20.27 -19.12
CA LEU A 96 11.61 21.55 -19.20
C LEU A 96 12.74 22.53 -19.48
N THR A 97 12.60 23.27 -20.57
CA THR A 97 13.53 24.26 -21.12
C THR A 97 13.99 25.35 -20.13
N GLY A 98 13.66 25.21 -18.84
CA GLY A 98 14.05 26.05 -17.71
C GLY A 98 14.89 25.36 -16.62
N GLY A 99 15.57 24.23 -16.89
CA GLY A 99 16.62 23.70 -15.99
C GLY A 99 16.15 23.17 -14.63
N GLY A 100 14.88 22.78 -14.51
CA GLY A 100 14.33 22.20 -13.27
C GLY A 100 14.85 20.78 -12.98
N PRO A 101 14.77 20.31 -11.71
CA PRO A 101 15.24 18.97 -11.35
C PRO A 101 14.43 17.88 -12.07
N ARG A 102 15.12 16.81 -12.45
CA ARG A 102 14.49 15.62 -13.04
C ARG A 102 13.62 14.94 -12.00
N LEU A 103 12.33 14.77 -12.31
CA LEU A 103 11.42 14.00 -11.47
C LEU A 103 11.59 12.50 -11.78
N GLN A 104 11.96 11.73 -10.75
CA GLN A 104 11.96 10.27 -10.79
C GLN A 104 11.05 9.77 -9.68
N ILE A 105 10.23 8.77 -9.99
CA ILE A 105 9.25 8.22 -9.05
C ILE A 105 9.38 6.70 -8.97
N ARG A 106 8.94 6.13 -7.85
CA ARG A 106 8.69 4.70 -7.69
C ARG A 106 7.20 4.49 -7.56
N VAL A 107 6.67 3.43 -8.16
CA VAL A 107 5.23 3.12 -8.11
C VAL A 107 5.00 1.71 -7.62
N GLY A 108 4.10 1.55 -6.66
CA GLY A 108 3.58 0.27 -6.20
C GLY A 108 2.07 0.23 -6.26
N VAL A 109 1.48 -0.84 -6.79
CA VAL A 109 0.02 -1.02 -6.81
C VAL A 109 -0.36 -2.29 -6.07
N ASN A 110 -1.40 -2.20 -5.26
CA ASN A 110 -1.98 -3.37 -4.59
C ASN A 110 -3.50 -3.34 -4.68
N LEU A 111 -4.11 -4.51 -4.85
CA LEU A 111 -5.54 -4.71 -4.63
C LEU A 111 -5.74 -5.34 -3.26
N GLY A 112 -6.43 -4.67 -2.35
CA GLY A 112 -6.59 -5.22 -1.01
C GLY A 112 -7.58 -4.47 -0.11
N PRO A 113 -7.79 -4.98 1.11
CA PRO A 113 -8.77 -4.43 2.04
C PRO A 113 -8.32 -3.08 2.61
N VAL A 114 -9.19 -2.08 2.49
CA VAL A 114 -9.05 -0.75 3.10
C VAL A 114 -10.34 -0.39 3.85
N ARG A 115 -10.21 0.44 4.87
CA ARG A 115 -11.34 1.04 5.59
C ARG A 115 -11.35 2.53 5.37
N LEU A 116 -12.52 3.03 5.00
CA LEU A 116 -12.78 4.47 4.92
C LEU A 116 -12.94 5.05 6.32
N VAL A 117 -12.16 6.08 6.62
CA VAL A 117 -12.21 6.83 7.87
C VAL A 117 -12.15 8.32 7.58
N LYS A 118 -12.39 9.14 8.61
CA LYS A 118 -12.09 10.57 8.56
C LYS A 118 -10.79 10.83 9.30
N ASP A 119 -9.92 11.65 8.73
CA ASP A 119 -8.71 12.10 9.41
C ASP A 119 -9.02 13.11 10.53
N ILE A 120 -7.97 13.60 11.20
CA ILE A 120 -8.07 14.60 12.27
C ILE A 120 -8.68 15.94 11.80
N ASN A 121 -8.67 16.20 10.49
CA ASN A 121 -9.22 17.40 9.86
C ASN A 121 -10.63 17.16 9.28
N GLY A 122 -11.19 15.96 9.48
CA GLY A 122 -12.49 15.56 8.94
C GLY A 122 -12.50 15.19 7.45
N GLN A 123 -11.33 15.08 6.81
CA GLN A 123 -11.19 14.72 5.40
C GLN A 123 -11.27 13.19 5.19
N PRO A 124 -11.77 12.72 4.03
CA PRO A 124 -11.74 11.30 3.69
C PRO A 124 -10.32 10.73 3.72
N ASN A 125 -10.15 9.59 4.36
CA ASN A 125 -8.86 8.91 4.50
C ASN A 125 -9.06 7.39 4.46
N ILE A 126 -7.98 6.64 4.24
CA ILE A 126 -7.98 5.18 4.26
C ILE A 126 -6.96 4.61 5.24
N ILE A 127 -7.32 3.49 5.85
CA ILE A 127 -6.42 2.67 6.66
C ILE A 127 -6.59 1.20 6.28
N GLY A 128 -5.59 0.35 6.56
CA GLY A 128 -5.71 -1.09 6.40
C GLY A 128 -4.52 -1.74 5.70
N ASP A 129 -4.58 -3.05 5.53
CA ASP A 129 -3.50 -3.82 4.88
C ASP A 129 -3.32 -3.40 3.41
N GLY A 130 -4.40 -3.01 2.72
CA GLY A 130 -4.37 -2.62 1.32
C GLY A 130 -3.35 -1.52 1.00
N ILE A 131 -3.36 -0.43 1.79
CA ILE A 131 -2.41 0.68 1.64
C ILE A 131 -1.01 0.32 2.13
N ASN A 132 -0.91 -0.47 3.21
CA ASN A 132 0.38 -0.91 3.73
C ASN A 132 1.14 -1.76 2.71
N VAL A 133 0.46 -2.73 2.08
CA VAL A 133 1.04 -3.59 1.05
C VAL A 133 1.42 -2.78 -0.19
N ALA A 134 0.58 -1.83 -0.64
CA ALA A 134 0.93 -0.95 -1.76
C ALA A 134 2.25 -0.19 -1.52
N GLN A 135 2.43 0.33 -0.30
CA GLN A 135 3.68 0.98 0.10
C GLN A 135 4.87 0.00 0.09
N ARG A 136 4.69 -1.26 0.52
CA ARG A 136 5.76 -2.28 0.48
C ARG A 136 6.14 -2.63 -0.95
N VAL A 137 5.15 -2.89 -1.80
CA VAL A 137 5.36 -3.15 -3.22
C VAL A 137 6.12 -2.00 -3.88
N MET A 138 5.74 -0.75 -3.60
CA MET A 138 6.46 0.44 -4.08
C MET A 138 7.91 0.46 -3.61
N SER A 139 8.16 0.08 -2.35
CA SER A 139 9.53 0.12 -1.79
C SER A 139 10.52 -0.85 -2.45
N PHE A 140 10.02 -1.85 -3.17
CA PHE A 140 10.85 -2.77 -3.96
C PHE A 140 11.13 -2.26 -5.39
N ALA A 141 10.44 -1.20 -5.81
CA ALA A 141 10.53 -0.69 -7.17
C ALA A 141 11.78 0.16 -7.36
N GLU A 142 12.45 -0.03 -8.51
CA GLU A 142 13.52 0.85 -8.98
C GLU A 142 12.95 2.19 -9.49
N PRO A 143 13.78 3.24 -9.61
CA PRO A 143 13.37 4.52 -10.19
C PRO A 143 12.73 4.35 -11.60
N GLY A 144 11.50 4.83 -11.75
CA GLY A 144 10.71 4.71 -12.98
C GLY A 144 9.98 3.38 -13.16
N GLN A 145 10.13 2.44 -12.23
CA GLN A 145 9.47 1.14 -12.27
C GLN A 145 8.08 1.21 -11.62
N ILE A 146 7.16 0.44 -12.18
CA ILE A 146 5.86 0.14 -11.58
C ILE A 146 5.86 -1.33 -11.18
N LEU A 147 5.74 -1.59 -9.89
CA LEU A 147 5.51 -2.93 -9.35
C LEU A 147 4.06 -3.08 -8.89
N VAL A 148 3.51 -4.29 -9.03
CA VAL A 148 2.19 -4.62 -8.51
C VAL A 148 2.23 -5.89 -7.66
N SER A 149 1.31 -6.00 -6.71
CA SER A 149 1.12 -7.22 -5.94
C SER A 149 0.50 -8.33 -6.78
N ARG A 150 0.68 -9.59 -6.35
CA ARG A 150 -0.05 -10.74 -6.90
C ARG A 150 -1.56 -10.54 -6.95
N SER A 151 -2.18 -10.01 -5.88
CA SER A 151 -3.63 -9.83 -5.84
C SER A 151 -4.14 -8.88 -6.91
N TYR A 152 -3.37 -7.83 -7.23
CA TYR A 152 -3.70 -6.93 -8.32
C TYR A 152 -3.50 -7.61 -9.68
N TYR A 153 -2.37 -8.28 -9.88
CA TYR A 153 -2.09 -9.04 -11.10
C TYR A 153 -3.18 -10.07 -11.42
N ASP A 154 -3.60 -10.87 -10.44
CA ASP A 154 -4.58 -11.94 -10.62
C ASP A 154 -5.91 -11.41 -11.15
N VAL A 155 -6.35 -10.24 -10.69
CA VAL A 155 -7.57 -9.59 -11.19
C VAL A 155 -7.35 -9.05 -12.61
N MET A 156 -6.27 -8.31 -12.85
CA MET A 156 -5.99 -7.72 -14.15
C MET A 156 -5.84 -8.77 -15.26
N ALA A 157 -5.18 -9.89 -14.96
CA ALA A 157 -5.01 -11.01 -15.89
C ALA A 157 -6.33 -11.72 -16.24
N ARG A 158 -7.38 -11.57 -15.43
CA ARG A 158 -8.72 -12.11 -15.70
C ARG A 158 -9.61 -11.14 -16.45
N LEU A 159 -9.32 -9.85 -16.40
CA LEU A 159 -10.07 -8.82 -17.12
C LEU A 159 -9.74 -8.81 -18.62
N SER A 160 -8.47 -9.03 -18.97
CA SER A 160 -8.04 -9.08 -20.37
C SER A 160 -6.74 -9.85 -20.56
N GLU A 161 -6.65 -10.62 -21.64
CA GLU A 161 -5.41 -11.26 -22.06
C GLU A 161 -4.32 -10.22 -22.40
N ASP A 162 -4.71 -9.08 -22.96
CA ASP A 162 -3.78 -7.98 -23.27
C ASP A 162 -3.19 -7.38 -22.01
N TYR A 163 -3.96 -7.27 -20.93
CA TYR A 163 -3.43 -6.84 -19.63
C TYR A 163 -2.45 -7.86 -19.08
N SER A 164 -2.77 -9.16 -19.13
CA SER A 164 -1.87 -10.22 -18.65
C SER A 164 -0.46 -10.10 -19.27
N LYS A 165 -0.37 -9.77 -20.57
CA LYS A 165 0.89 -9.59 -21.30
C LYS A 165 1.73 -8.39 -20.86
N LEU A 166 1.15 -7.43 -20.11
CA LEU A 166 1.87 -6.28 -19.58
C LEU A 166 2.71 -6.60 -18.34
N PHE A 167 2.37 -7.67 -17.63
CA PHE A 167 2.97 -7.99 -16.33
C PHE A 167 4.08 -9.03 -16.48
N HIS A 168 5.22 -8.76 -15.84
CA HIS A 168 6.36 -9.67 -15.76
C HIS A 168 6.63 -10.02 -14.31
N TYR A 169 6.72 -11.32 -14.00
CA TYR A 169 6.99 -11.76 -12.62
C TYR A 169 8.42 -11.42 -12.21
N GLU A 170 8.58 -10.73 -11.09
CA GLU A 170 9.86 -10.25 -10.54
C GLU A 170 10.31 -11.03 -9.29
N GLY A 171 9.58 -12.12 -8.98
CA GLY A 171 9.86 -12.96 -7.82
C GLY A 171 9.16 -12.51 -6.54
N ALA A 172 9.49 -13.22 -5.47
CA ALA A 172 9.11 -12.88 -4.11
C ALA A 172 10.11 -11.88 -3.48
N LYS A 173 9.59 -10.88 -2.77
CA LYS A 173 10.38 -9.89 -2.02
C LYS A 173 9.90 -9.85 -0.57
N THR A 174 10.83 -9.78 0.38
CA THR A 174 10.50 -9.73 1.80
C THR A 174 10.55 -8.30 2.30
N ASP A 175 9.51 -7.86 3.00
CA ASP A 175 9.49 -6.53 3.61
C ASP A 175 10.21 -6.48 4.97
N LYS A 176 10.30 -5.28 5.55
CA LYS A 176 10.93 -5.04 6.86
C LYS A 176 10.25 -5.76 8.04
N HIS A 177 9.06 -6.31 7.85
CA HIS A 177 8.33 -7.10 8.84
C HIS A 177 8.40 -8.61 8.54
N VAL A 178 9.31 -9.04 7.66
CA VAL A 178 9.51 -10.45 7.29
C VAL A 178 8.30 -11.06 6.58
N ARG A 179 7.42 -10.23 6.00
CA ARG A 179 6.33 -10.70 5.13
C ARG A 179 6.82 -10.80 3.70
N GLU A 180 6.52 -11.92 3.05
CA GLU A 180 6.82 -12.14 1.64
C GLU A 180 5.72 -11.55 0.75
N HIS A 181 6.14 -10.91 -0.34
CA HIS A 181 5.28 -10.28 -1.35
C HIS A 181 5.74 -10.73 -2.72
N GLU A 182 4.86 -11.43 -3.45
CA GLU A 182 5.09 -11.73 -4.86
C GLU A 182 4.72 -10.51 -5.70
N VAL A 183 5.69 -10.07 -6.51
CA VAL A 183 5.59 -8.82 -7.26
C VAL A 183 5.74 -9.04 -8.77
N TYR A 184 5.06 -8.18 -9.52
CA TYR A 184 5.09 -8.18 -10.97
C TYR A 184 5.41 -6.76 -11.46
N ALA A 185 6.37 -6.62 -12.37
CA ALA A 185 6.65 -5.37 -13.04
C ALA A 185 5.69 -5.14 -14.21
N ILE A 186 5.25 -3.90 -14.39
CA ILE A 186 4.50 -3.50 -15.59
C ILE A 186 5.50 -3.03 -16.65
N GLY A 187 5.53 -3.71 -17.80
CA GLY A 187 6.34 -3.34 -18.95
C GLY A 187 5.86 -2.06 -19.65
N ALA A 188 6.59 -1.65 -20.70
CA ALA A 188 6.09 -0.65 -21.63
C ALA A 188 4.86 -1.21 -22.36
N ALA A 189 3.77 -0.44 -22.41
CA ALA A 189 2.58 -0.89 -23.13
C ALA A 189 2.91 -1.05 -24.63
N PRO A 190 2.62 -2.20 -25.25
CA PRO A 190 2.79 -2.34 -26.69
C PRO A 190 1.89 -1.34 -27.42
N SER A 191 2.33 -0.87 -28.58
CA SER A 191 1.63 0.18 -29.36
C SER A 191 0.18 -0.14 -29.70
N SER A 192 -0.21 -1.43 -29.70
CA SER A 192 -1.58 -1.91 -29.85
C SER A 192 -2.48 -1.49 -28.68
N LEU A 193 -2.00 -1.66 -27.43
CA LEU A 193 -2.70 -1.23 -26.22
C LEU A 193 -2.81 0.29 -26.13
N ARG A 194 -1.78 1.03 -26.56
CA ARG A 194 -1.87 2.50 -26.65
C ARG A 194 -2.95 3.00 -27.62
N ARG A 195 -3.35 2.20 -28.61
CA ARG A 195 -4.39 2.54 -29.60
C ARG A 195 -5.78 2.06 -29.17
N THR A 196 -5.85 0.97 -28.41
CA THR A 196 -7.12 0.39 -27.92
C THR A 196 -7.53 0.89 -26.54
N LEU A 197 -6.64 1.55 -25.80
CA LEU A 197 -7.01 2.31 -24.62
C LEU A 197 -7.62 3.64 -25.06
N PRO A 198 -8.97 3.79 -25.05
CA PRO A 198 -9.53 5.12 -25.19
C PRO A 198 -8.93 6.02 -24.10
N PRO A 199 -8.72 7.33 -24.35
CA PRO A 199 -8.56 8.25 -23.24
C PRO A 199 -9.70 7.98 -22.27
N PRO A 200 -9.46 7.93 -20.95
CA PRO A 200 -10.49 7.56 -19.99
C PRO A 200 -11.70 8.45 -20.27
N ALA A 201 -12.74 7.85 -20.83
CA ALA A 201 -13.99 8.55 -21.04
C ALA A 201 -14.45 8.99 -19.65
N PRO A 202 -15.07 10.17 -19.48
CA PRO A 202 -15.69 10.52 -18.22
C PRO A 202 -16.71 9.42 -17.90
N LYS A 203 -16.32 8.51 -17.00
CA LYS A 203 -17.21 7.45 -16.55
C LYS A 203 -18.38 8.15 -15.85
N PRO A 204 -19.62 7.64 -15.95
CA PRO A 204 -20.67 8.11 -15.09
C PRO A 204 -20.17 7.93 -13.66
N ALA A 205 -19.89 9.04 -12.96
CA ALA A 205 -19.42 9.02 -11.59
C ALA A 205 -20.30 8.02 -10.83
N MET A 206 -19.69 7.13 -10.04
CA MET A 206 -20.48 6.38 -9.09
C MET A 206 -21.19 7.46 -8.25
N ARG A 207 -22.51 7.59 -8.42
CA ARG A 207 -23.28 8.56 -7.65
C ARG A 207 -23.30 8.10 -6.20
N LEU A 208 -22.23 8.41 -5.48
CA LEU A 208 -22.35 8.71 -4.07
C LEU A 208 -23.35 9.87 -3.98
N PRO A 209 -24.44 9.72 -3.23
CA PRO A 209 -25.49 10.74 -3.19
C PRO A 209 -24.90 12.12 -2.90
N SER A 210 -25.18 13.06 -3.81
CA SER A 210 -24.65 14.43 -3.77
C SER A 210 -24.93 15.08 -2.42
N PHE A 211 -23.85 15.44 -1.72
CA PHE A 211 -23.88 16.08 -0.41
C PHE A 211 -24.44 17.50 -0.55
N ARG A 212 -25.71 17.72 -0.20
CA ARG A 212 -26.30 19.05 -0.09
C ARG A 212 -26.23 19.45 1.38
N ILE A 213 -25.24 20.26 1.76
CA ILE A 213 -25.14 20.78 3.14
C ILE A 213 -26.39 21.63 3.40
N PRO A 214 -27.29 21.24 4.32
CA PRO A 214 -28.41 22.09 4.68
C PRO A 214 -27.89 23.33 5.41
N LYS A 215 -28.36 24.52 5.00
CA LYS A 215 -28.18 25.74 5.81
C LYS A 215 -28.84 25.47 7.17
N LEU A 216 -28.04 25.35 8.23
CA LEU A 216 -28.53 25.24 9.60
C LEU A 216 -29.32 26.51 9.95
N PRO A 217 -30.62 26.42 10.30
CA PRO A 217 -31.33 27.54 10.87
C PRO A 217 -30.98 27.66 12.36
N GLY A 218 -30.48 28.83 12.75
CA GLY A 218 -30.45 29.26 14.16
C GLY A 218 -29.29 28.75 15.01
N LEU A 219 -28.07 29.25 14.75
CA LEU A 219 -27.06 29.39 15.82
C LEU A 219 -26.86 30.87 16.09
N ASN A 220 -27.46 31.35 17.19
CA ASN A 220 -27.43 32.73 17.60
C ASN A 220 -26.05 33.05 18.21
N LEU A 221 -25.12 33.56 17.38
CA LEU A 221 -23.72 33.83 17.73
C LEU A 221 -23.50 34.88 18.84
N ARG A 222 -24.57 35.44 19.45
CA ARG A 222 -24.47 36.45 20.52
C ARG A 222 -24.41 35.88 21.94
N GLY A 223 -24.65 34.58 22.14
CA GLY A 223 -24.67 33.97 23.49
C GLY A 223 -23.31 33.56 24.07
N TRP A 224 -22.32 33.30 23.21
CA TRP A 224 -21.01 32.79 23.67
C TRP A 224 -20.01 33.89 24.06
N ALA A 225 -20.26 35.14 23.66
CA ALA A 225 -19.42 36.28 24.03
C ALA A 225 -19.53 36.67 25.51
N ALA A 226 -20.53 36.16 26.25
CA ALA A 226 -20.72 36.46 27.67
C ALA A 226 -20.09 35.43 28.63
N ALA A 227 -19.65 34.26 28.14
CA ALA A 227 -19.01 33.23 28.97
C ALA A 227 -17.47 33.34 29.03
N LEU A 228 -16.88 34.28 28.27
CA LEU A 228 -15.44 34.56 28.22
C LEU A 228 -15.06 35.86 28.96
N ARG A 229 -15.67 36.09 30.13
CA ARG A 229 -15.20 37.09 31.10
C ARG A 229 -14.85 36.43 32.42
N VAL A 230 -13.64 35.85 32.49
CA VAL A 230 -12.98 35.54 33.76
C VAL A 230 -11.51 36.03 33.70
N ASN A 231 -11.29 37.13 34.42
CA ASN A 231 -10.09 37.72 35.01
C ASN A 231 -8.71 37.70 34.31
N SER A 232 -8.28 38.90 33.94
CA SER A 232 -6.95 39.31 33.44
C SER A 232 -5.86 39.45 34.52
N LYS A 233 -5.85 38.59 35.54
CA LYS A 233 -4.79 38.59 36.58
C LYS A 233 -4.26 37.19 36.83
N LEU A 234 -3.59 36.60 35.83
CA LEU A 234 -2.61 35.51 36.02
C LEU A 234 -1.88 35.29 34.68
N LEU A 235 -0.98 36.21 34.39
CA LEU A 235 0.05 36.07 33.36
C LEU A 235 1.37 36.56 33.97
N VAL A 236 1.93 35.78 34.91
CA VAL A 236 3.37 35.80 35.26
C VAL A 236 3.73 34.40 35.79
N ALA A 237 4.86 33.86 35.32
CA ALA A 237 5.50 32.58 35.62
C ALA A 237 5.16 31.38 34.69
N ALA A 238 5.87 31.30 33.57
CA ALA A 238 6.44 30.03 33.11
C ALA A 238 7.72 29.74 33.95
N PRO A 239 8.32 28.53 34.04
CA PRO A 239 8.07 27.22 33.39
C PRO A 239 8.09 26.03 34.41
N LEU A 240 8.20 24.76 33.98
CA LEU A 240 8.39 23.48 34.74
C LEU A 240 7.16 22.60 34.99
N ALA A 241 6.75 21.80 33.98
CA ALA A 241 6.07 20.52 34.21
C ALA A 241 6.25 19.54 33.03
N PHE A 242 7.47 19.43 32.47
CA PHE A 242 7.79 18.47 31.40
C PHE A 242 8.85 17.42 31.77
N THR A 243 9.06 17.12 33.07
CA THR A 243 10.02 16.08 33.50
C THR A 243 9.53 15.15 34.60
N LEU A 244 8.21 14.93 34.78
CA LEU A 244 7.74 14.01 35.83
C LEU A 244 6.59 13.04 35.47
N VAL A 245 6.41 12.70 34.19
CA VAL A 245 5.43 11.64 33.79
C VAL A 245 6.06 10.47 33.01
N VAL A 246 7.36 10.54 32.68
CA VAL A 246 8.09 9.40 32.05
C VAL A 246 9.02 8.66 33.05
N GLY A 247 9.20 9.18 34.27
CA GLY A 247 10.08 8.56 35.28
C GLY A 247 9.43 7.58 36.25
N THR A 248 8.09 7.59 36.41
CA THR A 248 7.40 6.77 37.43
C THR A 248 6.77 5.48 36.88
N GLY A 249 6.69 5.32 35.55
CA GLY A 249 6.08 4.13 34.92
C GLY A 249 7.03 2.94 34.68
N VAL A 250 8.35 3.14 34.74
CA VAL A 250 9.34 2.08 34.41
C VAL A 250 9.92 1.39 35.67
N VAL A 251 9.75 1.95 36.87
CA VAL A 251 10.28 1.33 38.11
C VAL A 251 9.28 0.38 38.79
N ALA A 252 7.97 0.46 38.47
CA ALA A 252 6.95 -0.37 39.14
C ALA A 252 6.75 -1.78 38.54
N ARG A 253 7.44 -2.15 37.45
CA ARG A 253 7.38 -3.50 36.84
C ARG A 253 8.60 -4.38 37.12
N GLY A 254 9.68 -3.80 37.66
CA GLY A 254 10.93 -4.50 37.99
C GLY A 254 11.04 -5.02 39.43
N TYR A 255 10.08 -4.72 40.32
CA TYR A 255 10.19 -5.02 41.77
C TYR A 255 9.13 -5.97 42.32
N ARG A 256 8.40 -6.69 41.46
CA ARG A 256 7.32 -7.60 41.87
C ARG A 256 7.63 -9.09 41.67
N ASN A 257 8.89 -9.47 41.81
CA ASN A 257 9.32 -10.88 41.96
C ASN A 257 10.74 -10.98 42.56
N SER A 258 10.85 -10.75 43.87
CA SER A 258 11.98 -11.10 44.77
C SER A 258 11.68 -10.44 46.12
N ASP A 259 11.59 -11.04 47.31
CA ASP A 259 11.88 -12.37 47.82
C ASP A 259 11.07 -12.54 49.13
N GLY A 260 10.78 -13.79 49.50
CA GLY A 260 10.19 -14.14 50.79
C GLY A 260 10.38 -15.63 51.09
N GLU A 261 11.65 -16.00 51.27
CA GLU A 261 12.22 -16.97 52.23
C GLU A 261 11.64 -18.38 52.46
N GLY A 262 12.51 -19.40 52.38
CA GLY A 262 12.30 -20.69 53.05
C GLY A 262 13.17 -21.89 52.62
N LYS A 263 14.39 -21.99 53.18
CA LYS A 263 15.16 -23.22 53.54
C LYS A 263 15.37 -24.41 52.56
N ALA A 264 16.64 -24.56 52.16
CA ALA A 264 17.51 -25.74 52.03
C ALA A 264 16.96 -27.19 51.93
N ALA A 265 17.37 -27.89 50.85
CA ALA A 265 17.90 -29.28 50.89
C ALA A 265 18.63 -29.70 49.58
N ALA A 266 19.92 -30.06 49.73
CA ALA A 266 20.75 -31.07 49.04
C ALA A 266 20.96 -31.13 47.47
N ALA A 267 22.21 -31.45 47.12
CA ALA A 267 22.96 -31.45 45.84
C ALA A 267 22.59 -32.62 44.85
N PRO A 268 23.21 -32.83 43.64
CA PRO A 268 24.50 -32.31 43.14
C PRO A 268 24.63 -31.87 41.65
N LYS A 269 25.78 -31.24 41.38
CA LYS A 269 26.33 -30.78 40.08
C LYS A 269 26.64 -31.93 39.11
N ALA A 270 26.51 -31.67 37.80
CA ALA A 270 27.20 -32.40 36.74
C ALA A 270 27.75 -31.43 35.68
N GLU A 271 29.04 -31.55 35.40
CA GLU A 271 29.82 -30.90 34.33
C GLU A 271 29.56 -31.54 32.95
N PRO A 272 29.89 -30.85 31.84
CA PRO A 272 29.54 -31.29 30.49
C PRO A 272 30.59 -32.26 29.91
N ARG A 273 30.11 -33.36 29.30
CA ARG A 273 30.95 -34.25 28.49
C ARG A 273 30.56 -34.18 27.01
N SER A 274 31.56 -33.80 26.23
CA SER A 274 31.73 -34.04 24.79
C SER A 274 31.39 -35.48 24.40
N THR A 275 30.73 -35.66 23.25
CA THR A 275 30.91 -36.88 22.45
C THR A 275 30.81 -36.59 20.96
N ALA A 276 31.71 -37.26 20.26
CA ALA A 276 32.08 -37.09 18.89
C ALA A 276 31.10 -37.74 17.90
N VAL A 277 31.22 -37.25 16.67
CA VAL A 277 30.74 -37.78 15.40
C VAL A 277 31.12 -39.25 15.21
N GLN A 278 30.15 -40.09 14.84
CA GLN A 278 30.40 -41.32 14.07
C GLN A 278 29.41 -41.42 12.90
N THR A 279 30.02 -41.60 11.73
CA THR A 279 29.46 -41.86 10.40
C THR A 279 28.70 -43.18 10.31
N ALA A 280 27.56 -43.17 9.61
CA ALA A 280 26.92 -44.37 9.06
C ALA A 280 26.67 -44.19 7.55
N LYS A 281 26.96 -45.27 6.81
CA LYS A 281 27.04 -45.38 5.34
C LYS A 281 25.68 -45.77 4.74
N ALA A 282 25.53 -45.44 3.44
CA ALA A 282 24.40 -45.57 2.53
C ALA A 282 23.61 -46.91 2.53
N GLU A 283 22.34 -46.88 2.11
CA GLU A 283 21.89 -47.37 0.78
C GLU A 283 20.37 -47.13 0.55
N VAL A 284 20.01 -46.95 -0.72
CA VAL A 284 18.75 -46.45 -1.28
C VAL A 284 17.82 -47.62 -1.64
N ALA A 285 16.53 -47.52 -1.29
CA ALA A 285 15.48 -48.44 -1.78
C ALA A 285 14.65 -47.78 -2.88
N ALA A 286 14.50 -48.50 -4.00
CA ALA A 286 13.96 -48.06 -5.28
C ALA A 286 12.42 -48.04 -5.36
N ALA A 287 11.92 -47.14 -6.21
CA ALA A 287 10.52 -47.02 -6.64
C ALA A 287 10.12 -48.04 -7.73
N PRO A 288 8.83 -48.37 -7.92
CA PRO A 288 8.40 -49.41 -8.86
C PRO A 288 8.28 -48.91 -10.31
N LYS A 289 8.64 -49.80 -11.26
CA LYS A 289 8.62 -49.58 -12.72
C LYS A 289 7.21 -49.64 -13.33
N ALA A 290 6.96 -48.73 -14.27
CA ALA A 290 5.85 -48.77 -15.22
C ALA A 290 6.11 -49.80 -16.35
N LYS A 291 5.03 -50.42 -16.84
CA LYS A 291 4.99 -51.34 -17.99
C LYS A 291 4.87 -50.55 -19.29
N GLU A 292 5.75 -50.79 -20.24
CA GLU A 292 5.59 -50.42 -21.66
C GLU A 292 4.74 -51.46 -22.42
N PRO A 293 4.03 -51.07 -23.50
CA PRO A 293 3.14 -51.96 -24.26
C PRO A 293 3.87 -52.76 -25.35
N GLU A 294 3.47 -54.02 -25.52
CA GLU A 294 3.87 -54.91 -26.61
C GLU A 294 3.32 -54.44 -27.96
N THR A 295 4.18 -54.51 -28.97
CA THR A 295 3.94 -54.19 -30.37
C THR A 295 3.22 -55.34 -31.06
N VAL A 296 2.04 -55.10 -31.61
CA VAL A 296 1.30 -56.07 -32.45
C VAL A 296 1.90 -56.05 -33.86
N VAL A 297 2.42 -57.19 -34.29
CA VAL A 297 2.89 -57.44 -35.66
C VAL A 297 1.69 -57.62 -36.58
N ALA A 298 1.57 -56.76 -37.59
CA ALA A 298 0.62 -56.88 -38.68
C ALA A 298 1.17 -57.80 -39.78
N THR A 299 0.36 -58.80 -40.17
CA THR A 299 0.57 -59.70 -41.30
C THR A 299 0.30 -59.00 -42.65
N ALA A 300 1.17 -59.21 -43.62
CA ALA A 300 0.96 -58.84 -45.02
C ALA A 300 0.14 -59.93 -45.77
N PRO A 301 -0.60 -59.60 -46.84
CA PRO A 301 -1.38 -60.58 -47.60
C PRO A 301 -0.54 -61.30 -48.66
N ALA A 302 -0.84 -62.58 -48.87
CA ALA A 302 -0.31 -63.36 -49.98
C ALA A 302 -1.02 -63.00 -51.30
N SER A 303 -0.22 -62.89 -52.36
CA SER A 303 -0.65 -62.91 -53.75
C SER A 303 -0.49 -64.33 -54.28
N SER A 304 -1.58 -64.92 -54.79
CA SER A 304 -1.71 -65.96 -55.83
C SER A 304 -3.12 -66.56 -55.76
#